data_AF-A0A5K3ENS7-F1
#
_entry.id   AF-A0A5K3ENS7-F1
#
_cell.length_a   1.000
_cell.length_b   1.000
_cell.length_c   1.000
_cell.angle_alpha   90.00
_cell.angle_beta   90.00
_cell.angle_gamma   90.00
#
_symmetry.space_group_name_H-M   'P 1'
#
loop_
_entity.id
_entity.type
_entity.pdbx_description
1 polymer ?
#
loop_
_entity_poly.entity_id
_entity_poly.type
_entity_poly.pdbx_seq_one_letter_code
_entity_poly.pdbx_strand_id
1 'polypeptide(L)'
;MARYKDIFDMIEYATDERCSNRLLAFAKVRHTVRSGPLAAQSAPRQLVNRFCSVAPENQSKGLWCLDLLQMCSLHAGDAFVLALNSQDRLNDLLNVFLNPVKSRLISLQIHLKIMSLFQTWSTDYKNFSANNFERAYERLVRGPAMPNVDTLQNSHWLPDRDVFGNSIEENRYNLQDFVSELTTEHKQQHAELAMIFQMVSGLQNSGQDSSSRDEKKFSDACKRTLEIRREVDASKAFWNDVSRNLTDRPQNLEEMASTVQTVFESMDQSIRCCLDVLNINPKAKEQPESSRKDDVKPDTGFEYGGRSVEPKIQTSTHASSKVKFCS
;
A
#
# COMPACT_ATOMS: atom_id res chain seq x y z
N MET A 1 -21.77 -4.59 9.60
CA MET A 1 -21.45 -6.04 9.57
C MET A 1 -21.34 -6.61 8.16
N ALA A 2 -22.18 -6.22 7.18
CA ALA A 2 -22.09 -6.73 5.79
C ALA A 2 -20.73 -6.47 5.09
N ARG A 3 -20.23 -5.22 5.06
CA ARG A 3 -18.97 -4.87 4.37
C ARG A 3 -17.69 -5.55 4.91
N TYR A 4 -17.69 -6.02 6.16
CA TYR A 4 -16.55 -6.74 6.74
C TYR A 4 -16.47 -8.19 6.25
N LYS A 5 -17.63 -8.79 5.98
CA LYS A 5 -17.72 -10.13 5.40
C LYS A 5 -17.27 -10.10 3.94
N ASP A 6 -17.62 -9.03 3.23
CA ASP A 6 -17.27 -8.87 1.81
C ASP A 6 -15.75 -8.88 1.58
N ILE A 7 -14.97 -8.09 2.33
CA ILE A 7 -13.50 -8.09 2.17
C ILE A 7 -12.84 -9.40 2.64
N PHE A 8 -13.40 -10.05 3.66
CA PHE A 8 -12.91 -11.35 4.13
C PHE A 8 -13.11 -12.44 3.08
N ASP A 9 -14.32 -12.54 2.55
CA ASP A 9 -14.68 -13.53 1.52
C ASP A 9 -13.85 -13.30 0.24
N MET A 10 -13.56 -12.04 -0.11
CA MET A 10 -12.68 -11.70 -1.23
C MET A 10 -11.23 -12.12 -1.02
N ILE A 11 -10.66 -11.89 0.17
CA ILE A 11 -9.30 -12.32 0.52
C ILE A 11 -9.22 -13.86 0.55
N GLU A 12 -10.22 -14.52 1.12
CA GLU A 12 -10.30 -15.97 1.15
C GLU A 12 -10.34 -16.54 -0.26
N TYR A 13 -11.23 -16.03 -1.13
CA TYR A 13 -11.31 -16.45 -2.52
C TYR A 13 -10.00 -16.19 -3.28
N ALA A 14 -9.41 -15.00 -3.13
CA ALA A 14 -8.16 -14.63 -3.80
C ALA A 14 -6.97 -15.53 -3.40
N THR A 15 -7.02 -16.17 -2.24
CA THR A 15 -5.95 -17.03 -1.71
C THR A 15 -6.35 -18.51 -1.66
N ASP A 16 -7.43 -18.90 -2.36
CA ASP A 16 -7.90 -20.28 -2.49
C ASP A 16 -7.36 -20.91 -3.78
N GLU A 17 -7.22 -22.25 -3.79
CA GLU A 17 -6.80 -23.01 -4.98
C GLU A 17 -7.85 -22.99 -6.09
N ARG A 18 -9.12 -22.80 -5.73
CA ARG A 18 -10.24 -22.74 -6.69
C ARG A 18 -10.31 -21.39 -7.42
N CYS A 19 -9.46 -20.42 -7.08
CA CYS A 19 -9.44 -19.13 -7.75
C CYS A 19 -8.96 -19.28 -9.19
N SER A 20 -9.87 -19.10 -10.16
CA SER A 20 -9.56 -19.28 -11.58
C SER A 20 -8.83 -18.11 -12.22
N ASN A 21 -8.89 -16.92 -11.61
CA ASN A 21 -8.20 -15.72 -12.09
C ASN A 21 -7.76 -14.87 -10.90
N ARG A 22 -6.59 -15.20 -10.32
CA ARG A 22 -6.12 -14.58 -9.09
C ARG A 22 -5.60 -13.15 -9.27
N LEU A 23 -5.04 -12.82 -10.43
CA LEU A 23 -4.68 -11.44 -10.74
C LEU A 23 -5.92 -10.52 -10.71
N LEU A 24 -7.04 -10.97 -11.30
CA LEU A 24 -8.31 -10.25 -11.20
C LEU A 24 -8.82 -10.18 -9.76
N ALA A 25 -8.76 -11.28 -9.02
CA ALA A 25 -9.17 -11.29 -7.61
C ALA A 25 -8.35 -10.31 -6.76
N PHE A 26 -7.04 -10.24 -6.99
CA PHE A 26 -6.13 -9.28 -6.35
C PHE A 26 -6.51 -7.84 -6.72
N ALA A 27 -6.80 -7.57 -7.99
CA ALA A 27 -7.26 -6.25 -8.45
C ALA A 27 -8.56 -5.82 -7.74
N LYS A 28 -9.50 -6.74 -7.56
CA LYS A 28 -10.77 -6.46 -6.85
C LYS A 28 -10.56 -6.20 -5.37
N VAL A 29 -9.68 -6.97 -4.71
CA VAL A 29 -9.28 -6.70 -3.32
C VAL A 29 -8.64 -5.31 -3.22
N ARG A 30 -7.68 -4.98 -4.09
CA ARG A 30 -7.06 -3.65 -4.16
C ARG A 30 -8.11 -2.55 -4.26
N HIS A 31 -9.03 -2.67 -5.21
CA HIS A 31 -10.07 -1.67 -5.44
C HIS A 31 -10.95 -1.48 -4.19
N THR A 32 -11.37 -2.57 -3.56
CA THR A 32 -12.21 -2.55 -2.33
C THR A 32 -11.48 -1.91 -1.15
N VAL A 33 -10.20 -2.27 -0.95
CA VAL A 33 -9.35 -1.72 0.10
C VAL A 33 -9.14 -0.22 -0.11
N ARG A 34 -8.88 0.19 -1.34
CA ARG A 34 -8.63 1.60 -1.69
C ARG A 34 -9.86 2.48 -1.54
N SER A 35 -11.01 2.01 -2.00
CA SER A 35 -12.27 2.78 -2.00
C SER A 35 -12.97 2.78 -0.63
N GLY A 36 -12.63 1.84 0.26
CA GLY A 36 -13.31 1.65 1.54
C GLY A 36 -12.40 1.85 2.75
N PRO A 37 -12.56 2.92 3.55
CA PRO A 37 -11.75 3.13 4.77
C PRO A 37 -11.82 1.96 5.76
N LEU A 38 -13.00 1.34 5.92
CA LEU A 38 -13.17 0.16 6.78
C LEU A 38 -12.44 -1.07 6.21
N ALA A 39 -12.42 -1.23 4.89
CA ALA A 39 -11.68 -2.30 4.22
C ALA A 39 -10.17 -2.07 4.35
N ALA A 40 -9.68 -0.85 4.16
CA ALA A 40 -8.29 -0.46 4.38
C ALA A 40 -7.79 -0.81 5.80
N GLN A 41 -8.61 -0.55 6.82
CA GLN A 41 -8.24 -0.86 8.21
C GLN A 41 -8.29 -2.36 8.55
N SER A 42 -9.20 -3.11 7.93
CA SER A 42 -9.44 -4.52 8.30
C SER A 42 -8.68 -5.54 7.45
N ALA A 43 -8.41 -5.23 6.17
CA ALA A 43 -7.73 -6.13 5.25
C ALA A 43 -6.34 -6.59 5.73
N PRO A 44 -5.45 -5.74 6.30
CA PRO A 44 -4.17 -6.20 6.82
C PRO A 44 -4.31 -7.30 7.87
N ARG A 45 -5.25 -7.14 8.81
CA ARG A 45 -5.53 -8.14 9.85
C ARG A 45 -6.02 -9.45 9.24
N GLN A 46 -6.95 -9.37 8.29
CA GLN A 46 -7.52 -10.55 7.65
C GLN A 46 -6.47 -11.31 6.83
N LEU A 47 -5.62 -10.60 6.10
CA LEU A 47 -4.50 -11.19 5.35
C LEU A 47 -3.49 -11.88 6.26
N VAL A 48 -3.06 -11.21 7.35
CA VAL A 48 -2.14 -11.81 8.32
C VAL A 48 -2.75 -13.05 8.98
N ASN A 49 -4.02 -12.98 9.39
CA ASN A 49 -4.71 -14.14 9.98
C ASN A 49 -4.81 -15.30 8.99
N ARG A 50 -5.18 -15.02 7.73
CA ARG A 50 -5.28 -16.03 6.67
C ARG A 50 -3.92 -16.67 6.42
N PHE A 51 -2.86 -15.87 6.27
CA PHE A 51 -1.49 -16.36 6.15
C PHE A 51 -1.12 -17.30 7.29
N CYS A 52 -1.31 -16.85 8.54
CA CYS A 52 -0.98 -17.64 9.73
C CYS A 52 -1.76 -18.96 9.81
N SER A 53 -2.97 -19.03 9.24
CA SER A 53 -3.75 -20.27 9.20
C SER A 53 -3.37 -21.24 8.09
N VAL A 54 -3.00 -20.74 6.90
CA VAL A 54 -2.83 -21.60 5.70
C VAL A 54 -1.38 -21.90 5.37
N ALA A 55 -0.44 -21.01 5.71
CA ALA A 55 0.96 -21.15 5.33
C ALA A 55 1.65 -22.41 5.87
N PRO A 56 1.35 -22.92 7.09
CA PRO A 56 1.92 -24.17 7.58
C PRO A 56 1.46 -25.42 6.82
N GLU A 57 0.29 -25.37 6.18
CA GLU A 57 -0.34 -26.52 5.52
C GLU A 57 -0.15 -26.48 4.00
N ASN A 58 -0.07 -25.28 3.42
CA ASN A 58 -0.02 -25.09 1.98
C ASN A 58 0.86 -23.88 1.62
N GLN A 59 2.02 -24.19 1.02
CA GLN A 59 2.99 -23.19 0.61
C GLN A 59 2.42 -22.18 -0.39
N SER A 60 1.69 -22.64 -1.42
CA SER A 60 1.15 -21.76 -2.47
C SER A 60 0.15 -20.77 -1.89
N LYS A 61 -0.77 -21.24 -1.02
CA LYS A 61 -1.70 -20.34 -0.32
C LYS A 61 -0.97 -19.34 0.57
N GLY A 62 0.08 -19.78 1.27
CA GLY A 62 0.93 -18.91 2.07
C GLY A 62 1.61 -17.81 1.23
N LEU A 63 2.16 -18.16 0.07
CA LEU A 63 2.78 -17.22 -0.86
C LEU A 63 1.74 -16.24 -1.42
N TRP A 64 0.58 -16.71 -1.89
CA TRP A 64 -0.49 -15.83 -2.38
C TRP A 64 -0.98 -14.84 -1.33
N CYS A 65 -1.01 -15.21 -0.05
CA CYS A 65 -1.31 -14.26 1.02
C CYS A 65 -0.25 -13.15 1.12
N LEU A 66 1.03 -13.50 1.01
CA LEU A 66 2.13 -12.53 1.05
C LEU A 66 2.21 -11.68 -0.22
N ASP A 67 1.90 -12.24 -1.38
CA ASP A 67 1.80 -11.52 -2.65
C ASP A 67 0.65 -10.51 -2.62
N LEU A 68 -0.52 -10.91 -2.10
CA LEU A 68 -1.65 -10.01 -1.92
C LEU A 68 -1.33 -8.90 -0.90
N LEU A 69 -0.62 -9.24 0.17
CA LEU A 69 -0.14 -8.26 1.17
C LEU A 69 0.84 -7.25 0.56
N GLN A 70 1.80 -7.72 -0.25
CA GLN A 70 2.75 -6.87 -0.98
C GLN A 70 2.02 -5.96 -1.97
N MET A 71 1.15 -6.53 -2.81
CA MET A 71 0.37 -5.79 -3.79
C MET A 71 -0.46 -4.69 -3.12
N CYS A 72 -1.16 -4.99 -2.03
CA CYS A 72 -1.92 -3.99 -1.30
C CYS A 72 -1.01 -2.91 -0.68
N SER A 73 0.16 -3.26 -0.15
CA SER A 73 1.10 -2.27 0.39
C SER A 73 1.61 -1.29 -0.68
N LEU A 74 1.79 -1.76 -1.92
CA LEU A 74 2.23 -0.94 -3.05
C LEU A 74 1.10 -0.13 -3.68
N HIS A 75 -0.09 -0.73 -3.80
CA HIS A 75 -1.12 -0.26 -4.74
C HIS A 75 -2.49 0.05 -4.12
N ALA A 76 -2.74 -0.25 -2.85
CA ALA A 76 -4.03 0.02 -2.20
C ALA A 76 -4.08 1.35 -1.41
N GLY A 77 -2.95 2.05 -1.30
CA GLY A 77 -2.85 3.39 -0.70
C GLY A 77 -2.45 3.41 0.78
N ASP A 78 -2.12 4.61 1.26
CA ASP A 78 -1.48 4.83 2.58
C ASP A 78 -2.31 4.29 3.76
N ALA A 79 -3.64 4.34 3.67
CA ALA A 79 -4.52 3.86 4.73
C ALA A 79 -4.30 2.38 5.04
N PHE A 80 -4.03 1.55 4.02
CA PHE A 80 -3.71 0.13 4.20
C PHE A 80 -2.35 -0.04 4.89
N VAL A 81 -1.34 0.69 4.43
CA VAL A 81 0.03 0.60 4.97
C VAL A 81 0.07 1.07 6.43
N LEU A 82 -0.62 2.15 6.75
CA LEU A 82 -0.74 2.66 8.13
C LEU A 82 -1.39 1.62 9.05
N ALA A 83 -2.42 0.92 8.58
CA ALA A 83 -3.06 -0.14 9.34
C ALA A 83 -2.18 -1.40 9.47
N LEU A 84 -1.41 -1.73 8.44
CA LEU A 84 -0.42 -2.82 8.46
C LEU A 84 0.74 -2.53 9.43
N ASN A 85 1.18 -1.28 9.52
CA ASN A 85 2.24 -0.79 10.41
C ASN A 85 1.82 -0.77 11.91
N SER A 86 0.81 -1.54 12.29
CA SER A 86 0.41 -1.75 13.67
C SER A 86 1.32 -2.76 14.37
N GLN A 87 1.79 -2.44 15.56
CA GLN A 87 2.65 -3.34 16.35
C GLN A 87 2.00 -4.71 16.59
N ASP A 88 0.69 -4.75 16.90
CA ASP A 88 -0.03 -6.01 17.11
C ASP A 88 -0.06 -6.86 15.83
N ARG A 89 -0.30 -6.24 14.68
CA ARG A 89 -0.36 -6.93 13.39
C ARG A 89 1.00 -7.50 13.00
N LEU A 90 2.05 -6.72 13.17
CA LEU A 90 3.41 -7.16 12.90
C LEU A 90 3.86 -8.23 13.89
N ASN A 91 3.45 -8.16 15.16
CA ASN A 91 3.72 -9.21 16.15
C ASN A 91 3.06 -10.54 15.80
N ASP A 92 1.79 -10.52 15.36
CA ASP A 92 1.07 -11.71 14.91
C ASP A 92 1.84 -12.41 13.78
N LEU A 93 2.31 -11.61 12.80
CA LEU A 93 3.09 -12.09 11.66
C LEU A 93 4.48 -12.61 12.08
N LEU A 94 5.22 -11.83 12.87
CA LEU A 94 6.56 -12.20 13.35
C LEU A 94 6.53 -13.46 14.21
N ASN A 95 5.47 -13.71 14.99
CA ASN A 95 5.36 -14.90 15.83
C ASN A 95 5.41 -16.21 15.03
N VAL A 96 5.03 -16.20 13.75
CA VAL A 96 5.17 -17.36 12.86
C VAL A 96 6.66 -17.70 12.63
N PHE A 97 7.51 -16.69 12.51
CA PHE A 97 8.92 -16.84 12.15
C PHE A 97 9.86 -16.87 13.35
N LEU A 98 9.54 -16.14 14.42
CA LEU A 98 10.35 -16.08 15.63
C LEU A 98 10.10 -17.27 16.57
N ASN A 99 8.98 -17.97 16.42
CA ASN A 99 8.71 -19.20 17.17
C ASN A 99 9.35 -20.40 16.46
N PRO A 100 10.31 -21.12 17.09
CA PRO A 100 11.02 -22.22 16.43
C PRO A 100 10.13 -23.38 15.98
N VAL A 101 9.02 -23.62 16.67
CA VAL A 101 8.08 -24.70 16.31
C VAL A 101 7.29 -24.31 15.07
N LYS A 102 6.77 -23.08 15.03
CA LYS A 102 6.00 -22.58 13.88
C LYS A 102 6.87 -22.36 12.65
N SER A 103 8.05 -21.77 12.82
CA SER A 103 8.98 -21.49 11.72
C SER A 103 9.39 -22.75 10.95
N ARG A 104 9.56 -23.89 11.64
CA ARG A 104 9.87 -25.17 10.99
C ARG A 104 8.78 -25.70 10.06
N LEU A 105 7.54 -25.22 10.22
CA LEU A 105 6.41 -25.60 9.36
C LEU A 105 6.32 -24.72 8.10
N ILE A 106 7.16 -23.69 7.99
CA ILE A 106 7.10 -22.71 6.92
C ILE A 106 8.20 -22.98 5.90
N SER A 107 7.85 -22.92 4.62
CA SER A 107 8.81 -23.16 3.53
C SER A 107 9.91 -22.09 3.49
N LEU A 108 11.07 -22.44 2.92
CA LEU A 108 12.16 -21.49 2.68
C LEU A 108 11.68 -20.30 1.82
N GLN A 109 10.82 -20.53 0.83
CA GLN A 109 10.31 -19.47 -0.03
C GLN A 109 9.49 -18.43 0.74
N ILE A 110 8.66 -18.86 1.69
CA ILE A 110 7.89 -17.94 2.54
C ILE A 110 8.82 -17.16 3.47
N HIS A 111 9.88 -17.78 4.01
CA HIS A 111 10.90 -17.07 4.80
C HIS A 111 11.60 -15.99 3.96
N LEU A 112 11.98 -16.31 2.73
CA LEU A 112 12.63 -15.37 1.81
C LEU A 112 11.70 -14.21 1.45
N LYS A 113 10.42 -14.51 1.15
CA LYS A 113 9.41 -13.49 0.82
C LYS A 113 9.20 -12.53 1.99
N ILE A 114 8.97 -13.03 3.20
CA ILE A 114 8.70 -12.16 4.34
C ILE A 114 9.89 -11.29 4.71
N MET A 115 11.11 -11.83 4.62
CA MET A 115 12.33 -11.07 4.86
C MET A 115 12.44 -9.90 3.90
N SER A 116 12.24 -10.17 2.61
CA SER A 116 12.24 -9.13 1.59
C SER A 116 11.16 -8.08 1.85
N LEU A 117 9.94 -8.47 2.23
CA LEU A 117 8.87 -7.52 2.53
C LEU A 117 9.22 -6.61 3.70
N PHE A 118 9.72 -7.16 4.81
CA PHE A 118 10.13 -6.34 5.95
C PHE A 118 11.31 -5.42 5.62
N GLN A 119 12.28 -5.89 4.83
CA GLN A 119 13.38 -5.04 4.37
C GLN A 119 12.86 -3.87 3.52
N THR A 120 12.01 -4.16 2.53
CA THR A 120 11.39 -3.15 1.65
C THR A 120 10.57 -2.15 2.46
N TRP A 121 9.64 -2.62 3.30
CA TRP A 121 8.79 -1.74 4.11
C TRP A 121 9.60 -0.88 5.10
N SER A 122 10.67 -1.43 5.69
CA SER A 122 11.54 -0.65 6.57
C SER A 122 12.23 0.51 5.85
N THR A 123 12.54 0.33 4.56
CA THR A 123 13.22 1.32 3.72
C THR A 123 12.22 2.34 3.16
N ASP A 124 11.13 1.87 2.57
CA ASP A 124 10.13 2.70 1.88
C ASP A 124 9.36 3.60 2.86
N TYR A 125 9.09 3.10 4.08
CA TYR A 125 8.32 3.82 5.09
C TYR A 125 9.15 4.34 6.26
N LYS A 126 10.46 4.53 6.05
CA LYS A 126 11.40 5.05 7.07
C LYS A 126 11.00 6.38 7.71
N ASN A 127 10.20 7.17 7.00
CA ASN A 127 9.75 8.49 7.45
C ASN A 127 8.43 8.45 8.25
N PHE A 128 7.85 7.28 8.49
CA PHE A 128 6.66 7.16 9.34
C PHE A 128 6.99 7.54 10.78
N SER A 129 6.10 8.30 11.42
CA SER A 129 6.27 8.77 12.81
C SER A 129 6.48 7.63 13.81
N ALA A 130 5.90 6.46 13.54
CA ALA A 130 6.16 5.21 14.25
C ALA A 130 6.51 4.12 13.24
N ASN A 131 7.79 4.02 12.84
CA ASN A 131 8.24 2.99 11.91
C ASN A 131 8.33 1.60 12.60
N ASN A 132 7.19 0.91 12.74
CA ASN A 132 7.16 -0.43 13.33
C ASN A 132 7.72 -1.48 12.37
N PHE A 133 7.75 -1.21 11.05
CA PHE A 133 8.37 -2.08 10.06
C PHE A 133 9.87 -2.26 10.29
N GLU A 134 10.60 -1.18 10.55
CA GLU A 134 12.04 -1.24 10.88
C GLU A 134 12.29 -2.07 12.14
N ARG A 135 11.55 -1.81 13.22
CA ARG A 135 11.64 -2.62 14.46
C ARG A 135 11.32 -4.09 14.23
N ALA A 136 10.33 -4.37 13.38
CA ALA A 136 9.97 -5.75 13.03
C ALA A 136 11.06 -6.43 12.20
N TYR A 137 11.64 -5.72 11.23
CA TYR A 137 12.74 -6.19 10.42
C TYR A 137 13.98 -6.49 11.27
N GLU A 138 14.38 -5.58 12.16
CA GLU A 138 15.50 -5.79 13.07
C GLU A 138 15.33 -7.05 13.93
N ARG A 139 14.12 -7.29 14.45
CA ARG A 139 13.82 -8.49 15.25
C ARG A 139 13.91 -9.76 14.42
N LEU A 140 13.48 -9.70 13.16
CA LEU A 140 13.53 -10.85 12.25
C LEU A 140 14.98 -11.19 11.86
N VAL A 141 15.81 -10.19 11.57
CA VAL A 141 17.24 -10.35 11.23
C VAL A 141 18.06 -10.85 12.43
N ARG A 142 17.73 -10.43 13.66
CA ARG A 142 18.35 -10.93 14.90
C ARG A 142 17.90 -12.34 15.30
N GLY A 143 16.92 -12.91 14.58
CA GLY A 143 16.43 -14.27 14.76
C GLY A 143 17.45 -15.35 14.33
N PRO A 144 17.07 -16.64 14.39
CA PRO A 144 17.94 -17.74 13.94
C PRO A 144 18.33 -17.56 12.47
N ALA A 145 19.55 -18.00 12.12
CA ALA A 145 20.24 -17.77 10.84
C ALA A 145 19.30 -17.65 9.62
N MET A 146 19.02 -16.42 9.21
CA MET A 146 18.14 -16.13 8.09
C MET A 146 18.92 -16.18 6.77
N PRO A 147 18.31 -16.63 5.66
CA PRO A 147 18.97 -16.69 4.37
C PRO A 147 19.34 -15.28 3.87
N ASN A 148 20.44 -15.17 3.12
CA ASN A 148 20.75 -13.94 2.40
C ASN A 148 19.64 -13.66 1.35
N VAL A 149 19.12 -12.44 1.35
CA VAL A 149 18.06 -11.97 0.45
C VAL A 149 18.57 -11.12 -0.71
N ASP A 150 19.86 -10.76 -0.73
CA ASP A 150 20.48 -9.86 -1.72
C ASP A 150 20.39 -10.35 -3.18
N THR A 151 20.14 -11.65 -3.38
CA THR A 151 20.06 -12.29 -4.71
C THR A 151 18.63 -12.55 -5.19
N LEU A 152 17.61 -12.19 -4.41
CA LEU A 152 16.22 -12.53 -4.73
C LEU A 152 15.65 -11.58 -5.80
N GLN A 153 14.98 -12.15 -6.80
CA GLN A 153 14.10 -11.39 -7.72
C GLN A 153 12.76 -11.03 -7.03
N ASN A 154 12.80 -10.70 -5.73
CA ASN A 154 11.64 -10.68 -4.84
C ASN A 154 10.78 -9.41 -4.90
N SER A 155 11.02 -8.53 -5.87
CA SER A 155 10.24 -7.30 -6.01
C SER A 155 8.86 -7.52 -6.66
N HIS A 156 8.60 -8.68 -7.27
CA HIS A 156 7.31 -8.96 -7.89
C HIS A 156 6.29 -9.50 -6.86
N TRP A 157 5.02 -9.16 -7.06
CA TRP A 157 3.88 -9.64 -6.27
C TRP A 157 2.91 -10.48 -7.13
N LEU A 158 3.29 -10.79 -8.37
CA LEU A 158 2.37 -11.49 -9.27
C LEU A 158 2.13 -12.92 -8.76
N PRO A 159 0.86 -13.37 -8.69
CA PRO A 159 0.50 -14.61 -8.02
C PRO A 159 0.92 -15.89 -8.75
N ASP A 160 1.43 -15.79 -9.99
CA ASP A 160 1.87 -16.92 -10.82
C ASP A 160 3.28 -17.39 -10.55
N ARG A 161 4.03 -16.71 -9.67
CA ARG A 161 5.45 -16.97 -9.49
C ARG A 161 5.85 -17.11 -8.03
N ASP A 162 6.86 -17.94 -7.81
CA ASP A 162 7.57 -17.96 -6.54
C ASP A 162 8.63 -16.84 -6.41
N VAL A 163 9.29 -16.82 -5.26
CA VAL A 163 10.40 -15.91 -4.92
C VAL A 163 11.63 -15.99 -5.83
N PHE A 164 11.73 -17.05 -6.65
CA PHE A 164 12.81 -17.25 -7.60
C PHE A 164 12.35 -16.99 -9.05
N GLY A 165 11.08 -16.63 -9.26
CA GLY A 165 10.49 -16.39 -10.57
C GLY A 165 10.00 -17.65 -11.29
N ASN A 166 10.00 -18.81 -10.63
CA ASN A 166 9.43 -20.04 -11.19
C ASN A 166 7.91 -19.98 -11.15
N SER A 167 7.25 -20.53 -12.17
CA SER A 167 5.80 -20.61 -12.21
C SER A 167 5.26 -21.52 -11.09
N ILE A 168 4.26 -21.02 -10.35
CA ILE A 168 3.52 -21.76 -9.30
C ILE A 168 2.03 -21.93 -9.64
N GLU A 169 1.60 -21.43 -10.80
CA GLU A 169 0.24 -21.49 -11.30
C GLU A 169 0.21 -22.15 -12.67
N GLU A 170 -0.57 -23.22 -12.81
CA GLU A 170 -0.77 -23.90 -14.10
C GLU A 170 -1.64 -23.08 -15.05
N ASN A 171 -2.63 -22.37 -14.50
CA ASN A 171 -3.56 -21.54 -15.27
C ASN A 171 -3.09 -20.10 -15.31
N ARG A 172 -2.85 -19.59 -16.51
CA ARG A 172 -2.55 -18.16 -16.71
C ARG A 172 -3.80 -17.34 -16.44
N TYR A 173 -3.65 -16.25 -15.69
CA TYR A 173 -4.74 -15.33 -15.41
C TYR A 173 -5.27 -14.68 -16.71
N ASN A 174 -6.61 -14.54 -16.81
CA ASN A 174 -7.24 -13.89 -17.96
C ASN A 174 -7.02 -12.36 -17.88
N LEU A 175 -6.05 -11.89 -18.66
CA LEU A 175 -5.66 -10.49 -18.74
C LEU A 175 -6.78 -9.59 -19.32
N GLN A 176 -7.65 -10.14 -20.17
CA GLN A 176 -8.77 -9.39 -20.73
C GLN A 176 -9.79 -9.00 -19.65
N ASP A 177 -10.12 -9.92 -18.75
CA ASP A 177 -11.03 -9.64 -17.65
C ASP A 177 -10.41 -8.62 -16.68
N PHE A 178 -9.12 -8.74 -16.41
CA PHE A 178 -8.37 -7.78 -15.60
C PHE A 178 -8.38 -6.37 -16.20
N VAL A 179 -8.09 -6.23 -17.50
CA VAL A 179 -8.16 -4.95 -18.21
C VAL A 179 -9.59 -4.42 -18.23
N SER A 180 -10.59 -5.29 -18.40
CA SER A 180 -11.99 -4.91 -18.38
C SER A 180 -12.42 -4.35 -17.02
N GLU A 181 -11.96 -4.95 -15.92
CA GLU A 181 -12.18 -4.45 -14.56
C GLU A 181 -11.53 -3.07 -14.36
N LEU A 182 -10.25 -2.94 -14.73
CA LEU A 182 -9.49 -1.68 -14.61
C LEU A 182 -10.15 -0.54 -15.41
N THR A 183 -10.60 -0.83 -16.63
CA THR A 183 -11.27 0.17 -17.49
C THR A 183 -12.69 0.50 -17.01
N THR A 184 -13.40 -0.44 -16.38
CA THR A 184 -14.75 -0.20 -15.85
C THR A 184 -14.72 0.79 -14.69
N GLU A 185 -13.73 0.69 -13.79
CA GLU A 185 -13.50 1.67 -12.72
C GLU A 185 -13.37 3.10 -13.28
N HIS A 186 -12.59 3.26 -14.35
CA HIS A 186 -12.35 4.57 -14.96
C HIS A 186 -13.56 5.10 -15.72
N LYS A 187 -14.40 4.25 -16.32
CA LYS A 187 -15.67 4.70 -16.94
C LYS A 187 -16.58 5.37 -15.92
N GLN A 188 -16.67 4.83 -14.71
CA GLN A 188 -17.48 5.42 -13.64
C GLN A 188 -16.92 6.78 -13.19
N GLN A 189 -15.61 6.87 -12.96
CA GLN A 189 -14.94 8.13 -12.60
C GLN A 189 -15.06 9.18 -13.72
N HIS A 190 -15.02 8.75 -14.98
CA HIS A 190 -15.20 9.65 -16.13
C HIS A 190 -16.61 10.27 -16.14
N ALA A 191 -17.64 9.47 -15.86
CA ALA A 191 -19.01 9.98 -15.72
C ALA A 191 -19.13 10.98 -14.55
N GLU A 192 -18.43 10.70 -13.44
CA GLU A 192 -18.38 11.62 -12.29
C GLU A 192 -17.71 12.96 -12.65
N LEU A 193 -16.57 12.93 -13.35
CA LEU A 193 -15.89 14.14 -13.84
C LEU A 193 -16.78 14.95 -14.80
N ALA A 194 -17.53 14.28 -15.69
CA ALA A 194 -18.46 14.97 -16.57
C ALA A 194 -19.58 15.71 -15.80
N MET A 195 -20.10 15.10 -14.73
CA MET A 195 -21.08 15.76 -13.84
C MET A 195 -20.47 16.95 -13.09
N ILE A 196 -19.24 16.79 -12.59
CA ILE A 196 -18.50 17.89 -11.94
C ILE A 196 -18.33 19.06 -12.92
N PHE A 197 -17.84 18.79 -14.13
CA PHE A 197 -17.63 19.81 -15.16
C PHE A 197 -18.93 20.57 -15.45
N GLN A 198 -20.03 19.87 -15.74
CA GLN A 198 -21.32 20.49 -16.04
C GLN A 198 -21.84 21.36 -14.88
N MET A 199 -21.71 20.87 -13.65
CA MET A 199 -22.11 21.63 -12.45
C MET A 199 -21.29 22.91 -12.32
N VAL A 200 -19.97 22.83 -12.43
CA VAL A 200 -19.06 23.97 -12.27
C VAL A 200 -19.28 25.01 -13.38
N SER A 201 -19.41 24.57 -14.64
CA SER A 201 -19.71 25.47 -15.76
C SER A 201 -21.09 26.14 -15.63
N GLY A 202 -22.10 25.41 -15.17
CA GLY A 202 -23.44 25.96 -14.92
C GLY A 202 -23.44 27.05 -13.85
N LEU A 203 -22.72 26.82 -12.74
CA LEU A 203 -22.58 27.81 -11.67
C LEU A 203 -21.86 29.08 -12.16
N GLN A 204 -20.79 28.94 -12.95
CA GLN A 204 -20.06 30.08 -13.51
C GLN A 204 -20.89 30.90 -14.50
N ASN A 205 -21.71 30.25 -15.32
CA ASN A 205 -22.55 30.94 -16.31
C ASN A 205 -23.77 31.65 -15.70
N SER A 206 -24.14 31.31 -14.46
CA SER A 206 -25.32 31.88 -13.80
C SER A 206 -25.15 33.32 -13.30
N GLY A 207 -23.91 33.86 -13.27
CA GLY A 207 -23.61 35.27 -13.00
C GLY A 207 -24.05 35.80 -11.63
N GLN A 208 -24.54 34.94 -10.72
CA GLN A 208 -24.97 35.33 -9.38
C GLN A 208 -23.76 35.50 -8.45
N ASP A 209 -23.84 36.50 -7.56
CA ASP A 209 -22.90 36.65 -6.45
C ASP A 209 -22.75 35.32 -5.71
N SER A 210 -21.50 34.87 -5.56
CA SER A 210 -21.17 33.57 -5.00
C SER A 210 -21.77 33.43 -3.60
N SER A 211 -22.75 32.55 -3.46
CA SER A 211 -23.26 32.17 -2.14
C SER A 211 -22.24 31.26 -1.44
N SER A 212 -22.20 31.27 -0.11
CA SER A 212 -21.37 30.33 0.67
C SER A 212 -21.68 28.86 0.36
N ARG A 213 -22.89 28.58 -0.13
CA ARG A 213 -23.30 27.24 -0.60
C ARG A 213 -22.63 26.85 -1.91
N ASP A 214 -22.36 27.80 -2.79
CA ASP A 214 -21.68 27.53 -4.06
C ASP A 214 -20.16 27.43 -3.87
N GLU A 215 -19.58 28.23 -2.97
CA GLU A 215 -18.18 28.09 -2.54
C GLU A 215 -17.88 26.68 -2.01
N LYS A 216 -18.77 26.15 -1.15
CA LYS A 216 -18.65 24.77 -0.66
C LYS A 216 -18.70 23.74 -1.79
N LYS A 217 -19.61 23.90 -2.76
CA LYS A 217 -19.69 22.99 -3.93
C LYS A 217 -18.42 23.03 -4.77
N PHE A 218 -17.83 24.22 -5.00
CA PHE A 218 -16.55 24.34 -5.71
C PHE A 218 -15.41 23.65 -4.94
N SER A 219 -15.35 23.84 -3.63
CA SER A 219 -14.35 23.19 -2.77
C SER A 219 -14.49 21.66 -2.80
N ASP A 220 -15.72 21.15 -2.62
CA ASP A 220 -16.02 19.72 -2.67
C ASP A 220 -15.69 19.11 -4.05
N ALA A 221 -16.03 19.81 -5.14
CA ALA A 221 -15.70 19.39 -6.50
C ALA A 221 -14.19 19.39 -6.78
N CYS A 222 -13.47 20.40 -6.30
CA CYS A 222 -12.00 20.45 -6.41
C CYS A 222 -11.35 19.30 -5.66
N LYS A 223 -11.76 19.09 -4.40
CA LYS A 223 -11.29 17.97 -3.58
C LYS A 223 -11.54 16.64 -4.28
N ARG A 224 -12.76 16.41 -4.77
CA ARG A 224 -13.11 15.15 -5.45
C ARG A 224 -12.36 14.95 -6.75
N THR A 225 -12.17 16.01 -7.56
CA THR A 225 -11.36 15.94 -8.79
C THR A 225 -9.91 15.56 -8.50
N LEU A 226 -9.33 16.10 -7.42
CA LEU A 226 -7.99 15.74 -6.97
C LEU A 226 -7.90 14.30 -6.43
N GLU A 227 -8.94 13.82 -5.74
CA GLU A 227 -9.04 12.42 -5.33
C GLU A 227 -9.09 11.48 -6.54
N ILE A 228 -9.94 11.76 -7.54
CA ILE A 228 -10.01 10.99 -8.79
C ILE A 228 -8.65 10.98 -9.51
N ARG A 229 -7.94 12.12 -9.55
CA ARG A 229 -6.58 12.18 -10.11
C ARG A 229 -5.63 11.22 -9.41
N ARG A 230 -5.60 11.20 -8.07
CA ARG A 230 -4.77 10.26 -7.30
C ARG A 230 -5.19 8.81 -7.57
N GLU A 231 -6.48 8.54 -7.70
CA GLU A 231 -7.00 7.21 -8.03
C GLU A 231 -6.57 6.76 -9.44
N VAL A 232 -6.55 7.66 -10.42
CA VAL A 232 -6.04 7.39 -11.79
C VAL A 232 -4.54 7.14 -11.77
N ASP A 233 -3.76 7.99 -11.11
CA ASP A 233 -2.30 7.85 -11.01
C ASP A 233 -1.89 6.52 -10.35
N ALA A 234 -2.59 6.12 -9.28
CA ALA A 234 -2.37 4.83 -8.64
C ALA A 234 -2.77 3.64 -9.53
N SER A 235 -3.73 3.81 -10.44
CA SER A 235 -4.15 2.75 -11.38
C SER A 235 -3.19 2.62 -12.55
N LYS A 236 -2.60 3.73 -13.01
CA LYS A 236 -1.46 3.73 -13.95
C LYS A 236 -0.26 3.01 -13.35
N ALA A 237 0.10 3.33 -12.11
CA ALA A 237 1.21 2.68 -11.42
C ALA A 237 0.98 1.16 -11.32
N PHE A 238 -0.24 0.75 -10.95
CA PHE A 238 -0.63 -0.65 -10.88
C PHE A 238 -0.53 -1.36 -12.24
N TRP A 239 -1.08 -0.78 -13.31
CA TRP A 239 -0.97 -1.32 -14.67
C TRP A 239 0.49 -1.45 -15.13
N ASN A 240 1.28 -0.41 -14.92
CA ASN A 240 2.69 -0.38 -15.32
C ASN A 240 3.49 -1.46 -14.59
N ASP A 241 3.19 -1.69 -13.32
CA ASP A 241 3.85 -2.72 -12.51
C ASP A 241 3.46 -4.13 -12.98
N VAL A 242 2.16 -4.38 -13.26
CA VAL A 242 1.72 -5.63 -13.87
C VAL A 242 2.41 -5.86 -15.21
N SER A 243 2.25 -4.92 -16.15
CA SER A 243 2.77 -5.03 -17.52
C SER A 243 4.28 -5.27 -17.57
N ARG A 244 5.04 -4.64 -16.67
CA ARG A 244 6.50 -4.81 -16.57
C ARG A 244 6.89 -6.21 -16.10
N ASN A 245 6.14 -6.76 -15.14
CA ASN A 245 6.50 -8.01 -14.47
C ASN A 245 5.88 -9.26 -15.10
N LEU A 246 4.98 -9.13 -16.08
CA LEU A 246 4.40 -10.26 -16.81
C LEU A 246 5.50 -11.15 -17.42
N THR A 247 5.48 -12.43 -17.03
CA THR A 247 6.34 -13.50 -17.55
C THR A 247 6.09 -13.78 -19.01
N ASP A 248 4.82 -14.04 -19.29
CA ASP A 248 4.33 -14.55 -20.55
C ASP A 248 3.49 -13.45 -21.16
N ARG A 249 4.08 -12.73 -22.10
CA ARG A 249 3.39 -11.64 -22.78
C ARG A 249 2.39 -12.25 -23.76
N PRO A 250 1.06 -12.10 -23.54
CA PRO A 250 0.10 -12.59 -24.51
C PRO A 250 0.24 -11.82 -25.82
N GLN A 251 -0.14 -12.44 -26.93
CA GLN A 251 0.01 -11.84 -28.27
C GLN A 251 -0.75 -10.51 -28.41
N ASN A 252 -1.86 -10.36 -27.70
CA ASN A 252 -2.68 -9.14 -27.67
C ASN A 252 -2.29 -8.15 -26.57
N LEU A 253 -1.13 -8.31 -25.90
CA LEU A 253 -0.70 -7.41 -24.83
C LEU A 253 -0.54 -5.96 -25.32
N GLU A 254 -0.02 -5.77 -26.53
CA GLU A 254 0.18 -4.42 -27.09
C GLU A 254 -1.16 -3.72 -27.37
N GLU A 255 -2.15 -4.45 -27.88
CA GLU A 255 -3.51 -3.94 -28.10
C GLU A 255 -4.20 -3.60 -26.77
N MET A 256 -4.07 -4.48 -25.77
CA MET A 256 -4.56 -4.22 -24.41
C MET A 256 -3.88 -2.98 -23.79
N ALA A 257 -2.55 -2.88 -23.92
CA ALA A 257 -1.78 -1.75 -23.42
C ALA A 257 -2.20 -0.45 -24.09
N SER A 258 -2.42 -0.46 -25.41
CA SER A 258 -2.93 0.68 -26.15
C SER A 258 -4.33 1.08 -25.66
N THR A 259 -5.23 0.11 -25.44
CA THR A 259 -6.57 0.36 -24.90
C THR A 259 -6.53 1.02 -23.52
N VAL A 260 -5.71 0.47 -22.62
CA VAL A 260 -5.52 1.01 -21.26
C VAL A 260 -4.93 2.42 -21.31
N GLN A 261 -3.95 2.65 -22.18
CA GLN A 261 -3.31 3.94 -22.38
C GLN A 261 -4.31 5.00 -22.84
N THR A 262 -5.16 4.69 -23.83
CA THR A 262 -6.21 5.62 -24.30
C THR A 262 -7.19 5.98 -23.19
N VAL A 263 -7.57 5.02 -22.34
CA VAL A 263 -8.44 5.30 -21.18
C VAL A 263 -7.76 6.27 -20.20
N PHE A 264 -6.48 6.06 -19.89
CA PHE A 264 -5.74 6.95 -19.01
C PHE A 264 -5.56 8.36 -19.57
N GLU A 265 -5.26 8.48 -20.86
CA GLU A 265 -5.16 9.79 -21.54
C GLU A 265 -6.50 10.54 -21.54
N SER A 266 -7.60 9.83 -21.78
CA SER A 266 -8.96 10.38 -21.70
C SER A 266 -9.26 10.89 -20.28
N MET A 267 -8.90 10.11 -19.26
CA MET A 267 -9.07 10.53 -17.86
C MET A 267 -8.24 11.77 -17.52
N ASP A 268 -6.98 11.82 -17.94
CA ASP A 268 -6.09 12.97 -17.73
C ASP A 268 -6.61 14.23 -18.40
N GLN A 269 -7.20 14.10 -19.59
CA GLN A 269 -7.86 15.21 -20.26
C GLN A 269 -9.08 15.70 -19.48
N SER A 270 -9.97 14.79 -19.05
CA SER A 270 -11.17 15.14 -18.28
C SER A 270 -10.85 15.77 -16.93
N ILE A 271 -9.82 15.28 -16.23
CA ILE A 271 -9.30 15.88 -14.98
C ILE A 271 -8.79 17.30 -15.24
N ARG A 272 -7.96 17.49 -16.27
CA ARG A 272 -7.45 18.82 -16.64
C ARG A 272 -8.57 19.79 -16.94
N CYS A 273 -9.55 19.40 -17.76
CA CYS A 273 -10.71 20.23 -18.05
C CYS A 273 -11.49 20.62 -16.78
N CYS A 274 -11.71 19.69 -15.85
CA CYS A 274 -12.38 20.02 -14.58
C CYS A 274 -11.55 21.00 -13.75
N LEU A 275 -10.24 20.76 -13.59
CA LEU A 275 -9.35 21.62 -12.80
C LEU A 275 -9.22 23.01 -13.41
N ASP A 276 -9.18 23.13 -14.73
CA ASP A 276 -9.11 24.43 -15.42
C ASP A 276 -10.36 25.27 -15.13
N VAL A 277 -11.56 24.67 -15.25
CA VAL A 277 -12.80 25.38 -14.92
C VAL A 277 -12.87 25.70 -13.43
N LEU A 278 -12.43 24.80 -12.55
CA LEU A 278 -12.37 25.06 -11.11
C LEU A 278 -11.38 26.19 -10.73
N ASN A 279 -10.26 26.30 -11.44
CA ASN A 279 -9.22 27.33 -11.20
C ASN A 279 -9.63 28.74 -11.67
N ILE A 280 -10.64 28.86 -12.52
CA ILE A 280 -11.17 30.15 -12.99
C ILE A 280 -11.94 30.89 -11.87
N ASN A 281 -12.11 30.28 -10.67
CA ASN A 281 -12.68 30.94 -9.49
C ASN A 281 -11.59 31.29 -8.45
N PRO A 282 -11.01 32.51 -8.47
CA PRO A 282 -9.81 32.87 -7.70
C PRO A 282 -10.04 33.04 -6.19
N LYS A 283 -11.29 33.00 -5.68
CA LYS A 283 -11.57 33.20 -4.25
C LYS A 283 -11.32 31.96 -3.37
N ALA A 284 -11.03 30.80 -3.94
CA ALA A 284 -10.65 29.60 -3.19
C ALA A 284 -9.14 29.53 -2.86
N LYS A 285 -8.34 30.56 -3.20
CA LYS A 285 -6.88 30.57 -2.99
C LYS A 285 -6.40 31.08 -1.63
N GLU A 286 -7.27 31.49 -0.71
CA GLU A 286 -6.87 31.82 0.65
C GLU A 286 -7.10 30.66 1.62
N GLN A 287 -6.22 29.66 1.54
CA GLN A 287 -5.58 29.07 2.70
C GLN A 287 -4.36 28.25 2.26
N PRO A 288 -3.17 28.86 2.18
CA PRO A 288 -1.96 28.14 2.55
C PRO A 288 -2.06 27.85 4.05
N GLU A 289 -1.84 26.60 4.44
CA GLU A 289 -1.55 26.25 5.83
C GLU A 289 -0.39 27.13 6.30
N SER A 290 -0.73 28.17 7.05
CA SER A 290 0.22 29.04 7.73
C SER A 290 0.95 28.20 8.77
N SER A 291 2.24 28.01 8.48
CA SER A 291 3.29 27.78 9.46
C SER A 291 3.07 28.63 10.72
N ARG A 292 2.76 27.98 11.84
CA ARG A 292 2.93 28.55 13.17
C ARG A 292 3.95 27.70 13.94
N LYS A 293 5.22 28.08 13.78
CA LYS A 293 6.22 28.19 14.85
C LYS A 293 6.37 29.69 15.07
N ASP A 294 6.59 30.28 16.22
CA ASP A 294 6.62 29.90 17.64
C ASP A 294 6.55 31.27 18.37
N ASP A 295 6.48 31.24 19.70
CA ASP A 295 6.84 32.31 20.67
C ASP A 295 5.67 33.01 21.40
N VAL A 296 5.59 33.09 22.74
CA VAL A 296 6.41 32.58 23.86
C VAL A 296 5.65 32.79 25.20
N LYS A 297 5.65 31.75 26.08
CA LYS A 297 5.70 31.70 27.58
C LYS A 297 4.64 32.37 28.52
N PRO A 298 4.67 32.12 29.87
CA PRO A 298 4.52 30.84 30.60
C PRO A 298 3.53 30.99 31.80
N ASP A 299 3.55 29.99 32.72
CA ASP A 299 2.97 29.95 34.08
C ASP A 299 1.51 29.51 34.27
N THR A 300 1.31 28.28 34.76
CA THR A 300 1.24 28.02 36.22
C THR A 300 1.17 26.52 36.52
N GLY A 301 2.08 26.07 37.40
CA GLY A 301 1.91 25.05 38.44
C GLY A 301 1.38 23.65 38.07
N PHE A 302 2.23 22.64 38.23
CA PHE A 302 2.00 21.58 39.24
C PHE A 302 3.28 20.76 39.43
N GLU A 303 3.78 20.78 40.66
CA GLU A 303 4.91 19.97 41.14
C GLU A 303 4.53 18.49 41.22
N TYR A 304 5.44 17.60 40.84
CA TYR A 304 5.75 16.40 41.63
C TYR A 304 7.24 16.11 41.51
N GLY A 305 7.94 16.18 42.64
CA GLY A 305 9.38 16.15 42.72
C GLY A 305 10.01 14.75 42.63
N GLY A 306 11.34 14.73 42.70
CA GLY A 306 12.06 13.59 43.24
C GLY A 306 13.30 13.12 42.49
N ARG A 307 14.41 13.84 42.70
CA ARG A 307 15.82 13.37 42.72
C ARG A 307 16.49 12.94 41.41
N SER A 308 17.44 13.81 41.03
CA SER A 308 18.57 13.57 40.13
C SER A 308 19.59 12.62 40.76
N VAL A 309 20.05 11.63 39.99
CA VAL A 309 21.29 10.89 40.23
C VAL A 309 22.02 10.78 38.90
N GLU A 310 23.03 11.62 38.69
CA GLU A 310 24.05 11.43 37.66
C GLU A 310 24.99 10.29 38.05
N PRO A 311 25.42 9.46 37.09
CA PRO A 311 26.71 8.79 37.21
C PRO A 311 27.77 9.44 36.33
N LYS A 312 28.82 9.85 37.03
CA LYS A 312 30.13 10.32 36.60
C LYS A 312 30.71 9.51 35.43
N ILE A 313 31.26 10.24 34.46
CA ILE A 313 32.25 9.76 33.51
C ILE A 313 33.51 9.40 34.30
N GLN A 314 33.89 8.12 34.29
CA GLN A 314 35.24 7.68 34.67
C GLN A 314 35.98 7.19 33.43
N THR A 315 37.04 7.93 33.09
CA THR A 315 38.12 7.50 32.21
C THR A 315 38.90 6.37 32.87
N SER A 316 39.19 5.30 32.10
CA SER A 316 40.23 4.33 32.45
C SER A 316 40.82 3.74 31.17
N THR A 317 42.07 4.12 30.93
CA THR A 317 43.02 3.54 29.99
C THR A 317 43.66 2.31 30.64
N HIS A 318 43.74 1.18 29.92
CA HIS A 318 44.95 0.35 29.78
C HIS A 318 44.72 -0.80 28.79
N ALA A 319 45.84 -1.34 28.29
CA ALA A 319 46.05 -1.84 26.95
C ALA A 319 46.26 -3.36 26.85
N SER A 320 46.30 -3.83 25.58
CA SER A 320 46.99 -5.02 25.05
C SER A 320 46.27 -6.38 25.23
N SER A 321 46.15 -7.29 24.25
CA SER A 321 47.15 -7.70 23.25
C SER A 321 46.55 -8.45 22.05
N LYS A 322 47.19 -8.25 20.88
CA LYS A 322 47.55 -9.20 19.80
C LYS A 322 46.57 -10.30 19.35
N VAL A 323 46.24 -10.30 18.05
CA VAL A 323 46.11 -11.52 17.23
C VAL A 323 46.92 -11.35 15.94
N LYS A 324 47.79 -12.34 15.70
CA LYS A 324 48.67 -12.48 14.53
C LYS A 324 47.87 -12.89 13.29
N PHE A 325 48.18 -12.28 12.16
CA PHE A 325 47.93 -12.86 10.84
C PHE A 325 49.02 -13.90 10.54
N CYS A 326 48.60 -15.06 10.05
CA CYS A 326 49.43 -15.91 9.21
C CYS A 326 48.69 -16.10 7.88
N SER A 327 49.45 -15.84 6.82
CA SER A 327 49.33 -16.29 5.44
C SER A 327 49.16 -17.79 5.29
#